data_AF-A0A348UIS8-F1
#
_entry.id   AF-A0A348UIS8-F1
#
_cell.length_a   1.000
_cell.length_b   1.000
_cell.length_c   1.000
_cell.angle_alpha   90.00
_cell.angle_beta   90.00
_cell.angle_gamma   90.00
#
_symmetry.space_group_name_H-M   'P 1'
#
loop_
_entity.id
_entity.type
_entity.pdbx_description
1 polymer ?
#
loop_
_entity_poly.entity_id
_entity_poly.type
_entity_poly.pdbx_seq_one_letter_code
_entity_poly.pdbx_strand_id
1 'polypeptide(L)'
;MGIMEDAIDRSRVGEPAPWFYSKTVNNPRYVFDTIAGRVVVLCFFGSLASPAGQRAQHLLAAHRRTFDGEHVLFLGVGNEPSEAAQLRSDMPGFAFLHDFDQSVARLFGVAGSDRHDSSHSFCPSWIVIDRGLTIRAVIPMRDDGSDGSLMLEAVAELRQASRFGDRQAPIIELSGVFEPALCQRLIDLHQLDGGTESGFMREIDGRTVLVHDRGHKRRRDCVVVDGQLINEMRDHIARRVLPHIKRVFQFEATRMERYLVGCYTSEEQGHFRPHRDNTTRGTAHRRFAISLSLNGGFEGGEGGFPGGGARARPAP
;
A
#
# COMPACT_ATOMS: atom_id res chain seq x y z
N MET A 1 13.94 38.05 -12.94
CA MET A 1 13.63 36.89 -13.81
C MET A 1 14.82 35.96 -13.74
N GLY A 2 14.63 34.76 -13.19
CA GLY A 2 15.65 33.71 -13.07
C GLY A 2 16.30 33.62 -11.69
N ILE A 3 15.65 32.96 -10.72
CA ILE A 3 16.27 32.12 -9.65
C ILE A 3 15.21 31.20 -8.97
N MET A 4 14.33 30.51 -9.72
CA MET A 4 13.37 29.55 -9.11
C MET A 4 13.24 28.22 -9.86
N GLU A 5 14.03 27.98 -10.92
CA GLU A 5 13.96 26.72 -11.65
C GLU A 5 14.63 25.54 -10.95
N ASP A 6 15.49 25.79 -9.94
CA ASP A 6 16.30 24.78 -9.24
C ASP A 6 15.86 24.49 -7.78
N ALA A 7 14.66 24.90 -7.37
CA ALA A 7 14.26 24.78 -5.96
C ALA A 7 13.92 23.35 -5.50
N ILE A 8 13.62 22.43 -6.43
CA ILE A 8 13.25 21.04 -6.11
C ILE A 8 14.00 20.06 -6.99
N ASP A 9 14.52 19.02 -6.34
CA ASP A 9 15.26 17.94 -6.96
C ASP A 9 14.37 17.09 -7.90
N ARG A 10 14.48 17.36 -9.20
CA ARG A 10 13.81 16.60 -10.26
C ARG A 10 14.52 15.30 -10.62
N SER A 11 15.73 15.04 -10.10
CA SER A 11 16.49 13.81 -10.39
C SER A 11 15.78 12.54 -9.90
N ARG A 12 14.80 12.71 -9.01
CA ARG A 12 14.00 11.66 -8.39
C ARG A 12 12.94 11.03 -9.29
N VAL A 13 12.72 11.60 -10.47
CA VAL A 13 11.84 10.97 -11.47
C VAL A 13 12.41 9.61 -11.86
N GLY A 14 11.60 8.57 -11.69
CA GLY A 14 11.99 7.16 -11.87
C GLY A 14 12.32 6.44 -10.56
N GLU A 15 12.48 7.15 -9.44
CA GLU A 15 12.68 6.53 -8.13
C GLU A 15 11.38 5.95 -7.55
N PRO A 16 11.46 4.87 -6.75
CA PRO A 16 10.38 4.50 -5.86
C PRO A 16 10.05 5.64 -4.90
N ALA A 17 8.76 5.96 -4.76
CA ALA A 17 8.30 6.94 -3.79
C ALA A 17 8.67 6.49 -2.36
N PRO A 18 9.26 7.36 -1.52
CA PRO A 18 9.59 7.04 -0.14
C PRO A 18 8.38 6.56 0.64
N TRP A 19 8.59 5.55 1.48
CA TRP A 19 7.56 5.10 2.40
C TRP A 19 7.49 6.01 3.61
N PHE A 20 6.28 6.36 4.02
CA PHE A 20 6.05 7.13 5.23
C PHE A 20 4.75 6.69 5.93
N TYR A 21 4.71 6.97 7.22
CA TYR A 21 3.51 6.94 8.03
C TYR A 21 3.17 8.38 8.38
N SER A 22 1.92 8.79 8.21
CA SER A 22 1.51 10.14 8.60
C SER A 22 0.08 10.13 9.16
N LYS A 23 -0.27 11.16 9.92
CA LYS A 23 -1.62 11.35 10.43
C LYS A 23 -2.46 12.02 9.35
N THR A 24 -3.54 11.37 8.94
CA THR A 24 -4.63 12.04 8.22
C THR A 24 -5.72 12.44 9.19
N VAL A 25 -6.65 13.26 8.71
CA VAL A 25 -7.85 13.71 9.42
C VAL A 25 -8.68 12.53 9.95
N ASN A 26 -8.79 11.46 9.15
CA ASN A 26 -9.63 10.29 9.44
C ASN A 26 -8.83 9.04 9.83
N ASN A 27 -7.49 9.06 9.74
CA ASN A 27 -6.63 7.94 10.08
C ASN A 27 -5.40 8.41 10.86
N PRO A 28 -5.25 8.05 12.15
CA PRO A 28 -4.10 8.45 12.97
C PRO A 28 -2.77 7.89 12.47
N ARG A 29 -2.77 6.87 11.60
CA ARG A 29 -1.59 6.29 10.96
C ARG A 29 -1.93 5.83 9.54
N TYR A 30 -1.90 6.77 8.61
CA TYR A 30 -1.99 6.50 7.18
C TYR A 30 -0.71 5.84 6.69
N VAL A 31 -0.85 4.67 6.06
CA VAL A 31 0.24 3.86 5.53
C VAL A 31 0.29 4.09 4.02
N PHE A 32 1.25 4.89 3.56
CA PHE A 32 1.28 5.35 2.16
C PHE A 32 1.31 4.20 1.16
N ASP A 33 2.05 3.13 1.42
CA ASP A 33 2.25 2.05 0.44
C ASP A 33 1.00 1.20 0.13
N THR A 34 -0.04 1.28 0.98
CA THR A 34 -1.33 0.62 0.72
C THR A 34 -2.11 1.20 -0.45
N ILE A 35 -1.67 2.33 -1.01
CA ILE A 35 -2.36 3.02 -2.12
C ILE A 35 -1.93 2.56 -3.51
N ALA A 36 -0.96 1.65 -3.59
CA ALA A 36 -0.48 1.06 -4.83
C ALA A 36 -1.64 0.53 -5.69
N GLY A 37 -1.42 0.40 -7.01
CA GLY A 37 -2.45 0.08 -7.98
C GLY A 37 -3.18 1.28 -8.57
N ARG A 38 -3.00 2.47 -7.99
CA ARG A 38 -3.60 3.73 -8.45
C ARG A 38 -2.55 4.73 -8.90
N VAL A 39 -2.92 5.64 -9.80
CA VAL A 39 -2.14 6.86 -10.01
C VAL A 39 -2.36 7.75 -8.80
N VAL A 40 -1.28 8.30 -8.25
CA VAL A 40 -1.34 9.14 -7.04
C VAL A 40 -0.79 10.52 -7.36
N VAL A 41 -1.51 11.55 -6.95
CA VAL A 41 -1.04 12.94 -7.01
C VAL A 41 -0.86 13.43 -5.59
N LEU A 42 0.39 13.67 -5.19
CA LEU A 42 0.71 14.40 -3.98
C LEU A 42 0.75 15.89 -4.30
N CYS A 43 0.09 16.71 -3.49
CA CYS A 43 0.07 18.16 -3.62
C CYS A 43 0.59 18.79 -2.33
N PHE A 44 1.83 19.24 -2.35
CA PHE A 44 2.45 19.96 -1.26
C PHE A 44 2.15 21.44 -1.43
N PHE A 45 1.03 21.91 -0.90
CA PHE A 45 0.60 23.31 -1.03
C PHE A 45 1.01 24.18 0.16
N GLY A 46 1.45 23.58 1.27
CA GLY A 46 1.80 24.29 2.50
C GLY A 46 0.56 24.81 3.21
N SER A 47 0.19 26.07 2.98
CA SER A 47 -0.99 26.73 3.55
C SER A 47 -2.09 26.89 2.50
N LEU A 48 -3.35 26.67 2.88
CA LEU A 48 -4.53 26.96 2.07
C LEU A 48 -4.69 28.45 1.79
N ALA A 49 -4.25 29.31 2.71
CA ALA A 49 -4.28 30.76 2.53
C ALA A 49 -3.23 31.26 1.52
N SER A 50 -2.21 30.46 1.21
CA SER A 50 -1.19 30.82 0.22
C SER A 50 -1.76 30.89 -1.21
N PRO A 51 -1.17 31.72 -2.10
CA PRO A 51 -1.57 31.74 -3.51
C PRO A 51 -1.52 30.36 -4.17
N ALA A 52 -0.51 29.56 -3.83
CA ALA A 52 -0.35 28.18 -4.31
C ALA A 52 -1.51 27.28 -3.83
N GLY A 53 -1.88 27.35 -2.55
CA GLY A 53 -3.00 26.61 -1.98
C GLY A 53 -4.34 26.97 -2.62
N GLN A 54 -4.62 28.26 -2.79
CA GLN A 54 -5.85 28.72 -3.45
C GLN A 54 -5.95 28.26 -4.91
N ARG A 55 -4.84 28.35 -5.67
CA ARG A 55 -4.78 27.84 -7.05
C ARG A 55 -5.02 26.33 -7.12
N ALA A 56 -4.38 25.57 -6.23
CA ALA A 56 -4.57 24.13 -6.15
C ALA A 56 -6.04 23.77 -5.85
N GLN A 57 -6.67 24.45 -4.88
CA GLN A 57 -8.09 24.25 -4.56
C GLN A 57 -8.99 24.51 -5.77
N HIS A 58 -8.78 25.62 -6.47
CA HIS A 58 -9.57 25.97 -7.66
C HIS A 58 -9.40 24.93 -8.79
N LEU A 59 -8.16 24.51 -9.07
CA LEU A 59 -7.86 23.51 -10.08
C LEU A 59 -8.52 22.16 -9.78
N LEU A 60 -8.45 21.71 -8.52
CA LEU A 60 -9.02 20.45 -8.07
C LEU A 60 -10.54 20.47 -8.09
N ALA A 61 -11.17 21.60 -7.76
CA ALA A 61 -12.61 21.77 -7.88
C ALA A 61 -13.08 21.62 -9.33
N ALA A 62 -12.35 22.21 -10.29
CA ALA A 62 -12.66 22.12 -11.72
C ALA A 62 -12.45 20.70 -12.30
N HIS A 63 -11.48 19.94 -11.79
CA HIS A 63 -11.11 18.62 -12.31
C HIS A 63 -11.47 17.46 -11.38
N ARG A 64 -12.47 17.67 -10.51
CA ARG A 64 -12.85 16.71 -9.47
C ARG A 64 -13.08 15.28 -9.98
N ARG A 65 -13.68 15.12 -11.16
CA ARG A 65 -13.98 13.81 -11.76
C ARG A 65 -12.74 13.00 -12.13
N THR A 66 -11.58 13.64 -12.26
CA THR A 66 -10.30 12.96 -12.51
C THR A 66 -9.90 12.08 -11.32
N PHE A 67 -10.21 12.52 -10.10
CA PHE A 67 -9.82 11.90 -8.83
C PHE A 67 -10.98 11.07 -8.26
N ASP A 68 -11.17 9.87 -8.81
CA ASP A 68 -12.26 8.96 -8.47
C ASP A 68 -11.97 8.08 -7.23
N GLY A 69 -10.70 8.01 -6.80
CA GLY A 69 -10.23 7.17 -5.70
C GLY A 69 -10.05 5.70 -6.04
N GLU A 70 -10.59 5.24 -7.17
CA GLU A 70 -10.44 3.89 -7.69
C GLU A 70 -9.21 3.76 -8.59
N HIS A 71 -8.99 4.74 -9.45
CA HIS A 71 -7.90 4.77 -10.43
C HIS A 71 -6.93 5.91 -10.17
N VAL A 72 -7.42 7.05 -9.69
CA VAL A 72 -6.60 8.23 -9.37
C VAL A 72 -6.93 8.71 -7.97
N LEU A 73 -5.90 8.82 -7.12
CA LEU A 73 -5.99 9.32 -5.77
C LEU A 73 -5.27 10.67 -5.65
N PHE A 74 -5.94 11.66 -5.10
CA PHE A 74 -5.35 12.91 -4.66
C PHE A 74 -5.00 12.86 -3.17
N LEU A 75 -3.78 13.29 -2.84
CA LEU A 75 -3.28 13.44 -1.49
C LEU A 75 -2.73 14.86 -1.29
N GLY A 76 -3.50 15.70 -0.61
CA GLY A 76 -3.06 17.04 -0.23
C GLY A 76 -2.20 17.00 1.02
N VAL A 77 -1.10 17.76 1.04
CA VAL A 77 -0.17 17.85 2.18
C VAL A 77 -0.13 19.29 2.66
N GLY A 78 -0.71 19.51 3.84
CA GLY A 78 -0.80 20.82 4.48
C GLY A 78 0.05 20.91 5.74
N ASN A 79 0.64 22.08 5.97
CA ASN A 79 1.62 22.29 7.03
C ASN A 79 1.12 23.24 8.13
N GLU A 80 -0.05 23.86 7.96
CA GLU A 80 -0.61 24.83 8.90
C GLU A 80 -1.56 24.20 9.93
N PRO A 81 -1.21 24.17 11.23
CA PRO A 81 -2.06 23.59 12.27
C PRO A 81 -3.42 24.28 12.41
N SER A 82 -3.49 25.59 12.18
CA SER A 82 -4.74 26.36 12.25
C SER A 82 -5.75 25.98 11.16
N GLU A 83 -5.28 25.36 10.07
CA GLU A 83 -6.10 24.96 8.93
C GLU A 83 -6.54 23.49 9.01
N ALA A 84 -6.10 22.74 10.03
CA ALA A 84 -6.36 21.31 10.16
C ALA A 84 -7.84 20.92 10.07
N ALA A 85 -8.73 21.77 10.60
CA ALA A 85 -10.19 21.54 10.55
C ALA A 85 -10.80 21.74 9.14
N GLN A 86 -10.12 22.47 8.26
CA GLN A 86 -10.56 22.75 6.89
C GLN A 86 -10.17 21.62 5.93
N LEU A 87 -9.08 20.91 6.23
CA LEU A 87 -8.66 19.73 5.50
C LEU A 87 -9.61 18.58 5.86
N ARG A 88 -10.59 18.29 5.00
CA ARG A 88 -11.56 17.20 5.20
C ARG A 88 -11.42 16.16 4.10
N SER A 89 -11.37 14.88 4.48
CA SER A 89 -11.22 13.74 3.56
C SER A 89 -12.55 13.02 3.36
N ASP A 90 -13.62 13.80 3.14
CA ASP A 90 -15.01 13.32 3.17
C ASP A 90 -15.48 12.91 1.76
N MET A 91 -14.60 12.99 0.77
CA MET A 91 -14.92 12.78 -0.64
C MET A 91 -14.07 11.66 -1.20
N PRO A 92 -14.67 10.70 -1.94
CA PRO A 92 -13.92 9.66 -2.63
C PRO A 92 -12.83 10.28 -3.51
N GLY A 93 -11.63 9.68 -3.48
CA GLY A 93 -10.48 10.14 -4.25
C GLY A 93 -9.67 11.26 -3.65
N PHE A 94 -10.09 11.86 -2.53
CA PHE A 94 -9.37 12.92 -1.84
C PHE A 94 -9.02 12.50 -0.42
N ALA A 95 -7.74 12.63 -0.08
CA ALA A 95 -7.29 12.55 1.30
C ALA A 95 -6.29 13.67 1.60
N PHE A 96 -6.23 14.09 2.86
CA PHE A 96 -5.32 15.14 3.31
C PHE A 96 -4.44 14.67 4.47
N LEU A 97 -3.16 15.01 4.39
CA LEU A 97 -2.12 14.72 5.38
C LEU A 97 -1.79 15.99 6.16
N HIS A 98 -1.64 15.85 7.47
CA HIS A 98 -1.14 16.90 8.35
C HIS A 98 0.38 16.74 8.49
N ASP A 99 1.15 17.59 7.81
CA ASP A 99 2.61 17.58 7.79
C ASP A 99 3.19 18.82 8.50
N PHE A 100 2.69 19.09 9.71
CA PHE A 100 3.08 20.27 10.50
C PHE A 100 4.56 20.31 10.82
N ASP A 101 5.21 19.15 10.87
CA ASP A 101 6.65 19.04 11.11
C ASP A 101 7.48 19.03 9.81
N GLN A 102 6.82 19.06 8.65
CA GLN A 102 7.38 19.00 7.29
C GLN A 102 8.22 17.73 7.03
N SER A 103 7.98 16.66 7.79
CA SER A 103 8.71 15.40 7.63
C SER A 103 8.44 14.75 6.27
N VAL A 104 7.20 14.78 5.80
CA VAL A 104 6.83 14.24 4.48
C VAL A 104 7.36 15.16 3.38
N ALA A 105 7.22 16.48 3.52
CA ALA A 105 7.77 17.44 2.56
C ALA A 105 9.29 17.28 2.39
N ARG A 106 10.05 17.06 3.47
CA ARG A 106 11.49 16.76 3.40
C ARG A 106 11.79 15.43 2.71
N LEU A 107 11.01 14.38 2.99
CA LEU A 107 11.16 13.08 2.31
C LEU A 107 10.99 13.19 0.79
N PHE A 108 10.19 14.14 0.31
CA PHE A 108 9.97 14.42 -1.11
C PHE A 108 10.85 15.55 -1.66
N GLY A 109 11.73 16.13 -0.86
CA GLY A 109 12.62 17.23 -1.29
C GLY A 109 11.90 18.57 -1.51
N VAL A 110 10.68 18.71 -1.02
CA VAL A 110 9.83 19.92 -1.14
C VAL A 110 10.18 20.97 -0.09
N ALA A 111 10.65 20.52 1.07
CA ALA A 111 11.17 21.37 2.13
C ALA A 111 12.67 21.12 2.32
N GLY A 112 13.40 22.15 2.72
CA GLY A 112 14.82 22.06 3.06
C GLY A 112 15.12 21.02 4.12
N SER A 113 16.29 20.40 4.03
CA SER A 113 16.79 19.40 4.98
C SER A 113 17.04 19.98 6.37
N ASP A 114 17.32 21.27 6.48
CA ASP A 114 17.63 21.95 7.73
C ASP A 114 16.56 22.99 8.10
N ARG A 115 15.99 22.88 9.31
CA ARG A 115 14.95 23.83 9.79
C ARG A 115 15.52 25.22 10.09
N HIS A 116 16.84 25.33 10.28
CA HIS A 116 17.53 26.57 10.64
C HIS A 116 18.23 27.23 9.45
N ASP A 117 18.29 26.58 8.30
CA ASP A 117 18.84 27.18 7.09
C ASP A 117 17.71 27.81 6.26
N SER A 118 17.58 29.13 6.38
CA SER A 118 16.63 29.94 5.60
C SER A 118 16.89 29.90 4.08
N SER A 119 17.97 29.25 3.61
CA SER A 119 18.29 29.13 2.18
C SER A 119 17.48 28.06 1.44
N HIS A 120 16.86 27.10 2.14
CA HIS A 120 15.98 26.09 1.54
C HIS A 120 14.51 26.27 1.98
N SER A 121 13.87 27.26 1.38
CA SER A 121 12.43 27.55 1.55
C SER A 121 11.54 26.41 1.07
N PHE A 122 10.39 26.21 1.71
CA PHE A 122 9.33 25.32 1.23
C PHE A 122 8.92 25.70 -0.20
N CYS A 123 9.02 24.76 -1.14
CA CYS A 123 8.68 24.98 -2.55
C CYS A 123 7.41 24.20 -2.92
N PRO A 124 6.23 24.84 -2.99
CA PRO A 124 4.99 24.13 -3.26
C PRO A 124 5.04 23.35 -4.57
N SER A 125 4.56 22.11 -4.58
CA SER A 125 4.74 21.18 -5.71
C SER A 125 3.68 20.12 -5.86
N TRP A 126 3.51 19.67 -7.10
CA TRP A 126 2.82 18.43 -7.45
C TRP A 126 3.83 17.30 -7.67
N ILE A 127 3.60 16.15 -7.05
CA ILE A 127 4.32 14.91 -7.35
C ILE A 127 3.32 13.91 -7.92
N VAL A 128 3.58 13.42 -9.13
CA VAL A 128 2.73 12.41 -9.79
C VAL A 128 3.43 11.07 -9.73
N ILE A 129 2.73 10.06 -9.23
CA ILE A 129 3.25 8.74 -8.91
C ILE A 129 2.40 7.69 -9.64
N ASP A 130 3.06 6.69 -10.23
CA ASP A 130 2.38 5.62 -10.95
C ASP A 130 1.79 4.52 -10.04
N ARG A 131 1.11 3.55 -10.65
CA ARG A 131 0.47 2.41 -9.96
C ARG A 131 1.45 1.49 -9.22
N GLY A 132 2.75 1.58 -9.52
CA GLY A 132 3.82 0.83 -8.85
C GLY A 132 4.52 1.65 -7.77
N LEU A 133 3.97 2.82 -7.43
CA LEU A 133 4.56 3.79 -6.50
C LEU A 133 5.92 4.32 -6.96
N THR A 134 6.12 4.50 -8.27
CA THR A 134 7.30 5.17 -8.83
C THR A 134 6.98 6.63 -9.14
N ILE A 135 7.86 7.56 -8.78
CA ILE A 135 7.72 8.98 -9.07
C ILE A 135 7.87 9.18 -10.59
N ARG A 136 6.91 9.83 -11.23
CA ARG A 136 6.88 10.06 -12.68
C ARG A 136 6.95 11.52 -13.07
N ALA A 137 6.51 12.42 -12.19
CA ALA A 137 6.69 13.85 -12.38
C ALA A 137 6.88 14.55 -11.04
N VAL A 138 7.73 15.57 -11.05
CA VAL A 138 7.97 16.52 -9.96
C VAL A 138 7.80 17.91 -10.55
N ILE A 139 6.72 18.60 -10.16
CA ILE A 139 6.26 19.81 -10.84
C ILE A 139 6.10 20.92 -9.78
N PRO A 140 7.08 21.84 -9.68
CA PRO A 140 6.94 23.03 -8.86
C PRO A 140 5.72 23.85 -9.28
N MET A 141 4.95 24.32 -8.31
CA MET A 141 3.82 25.21 -8.55
C MET A 141 4.33 26.55 -9.05
N ARG A 142 3.63 27.12 -10.03
CA ARG A 142 4.00 28.36 -10.70
C ARG A 142 2.89 29.39 -10.50
N ASP A 143 3.25 30.65 -10.66
CA ASP A 143 2.29 31.75 -10.52
C ASP A 143 1.38 31.90 -11.72
N ASP A 144 1.80 31.41 -12.88
CA ASP A 144 0.99 31.38 -14.11
C ASP A 144 -0.01 30.22 -14.16
N GLY A 145 0.02 29.31 -13.18
CA GLY A 145 -0.87 28.14 -13.10
C GLY A 145 -0.58 27.03 -14.13
N SER A 146 0.48 27.15 -14.92
CA SER A 146 0.85 26.15 -15.94
C SER A 146 1.19 24.78 -15.35
N ASP A 147 1.57 24.73 -14.07
CA ASP A 147 1.85 23.51 -13.31
C ASP A 147 0.65 22.56 -13.23
N GLY A 148 -0.57 23.10 -13.15
CA GLY A 148 -1.79 22.30 -13.06
C GLY A 148 -2.05 21.49 -14.33
N SER A 149 -1.82 22.11 -15.49
CA SER A 149 -1.95 21.44 -16.79
C SER A 149 -0.92 20.32 -16.95
N LEU A 150 0.34 20.57 -16.59
CA LEU A 150 1.40 19.56 -16.62
C LEU A 150 1.08 18.36 -15.70
N MET A 151 0.51 18.63 -14.53
CA MET A 151 0.09 17.56 -13.61
C MET A 151 -1.05 16.72 -14.21
N LEU A 152 -2.06 17.36 -14.82
CA LEU A 152 -3.18 16.67 -15.44
C LEU A 152 -2.76 15.85 -16.67
N GLU A 153 -1.84 16.37 -17.48
CA GLU A 153 -1.22 15.65 -18.60
C GLU A 153 -0.49 14.40 -18.13
N ALA A 154 0.37 14.51 -17.11
CA ALA A 154 1.06 13.36 -16.52
C ALA A 154 0.09 12.31 -15.96
N VAL A 155 -1.00 12.74 -15.32
CA VAL A 155 -2.07 11.82 -14.87
C VAL A 155 -2.74 11.13 -16.07
N ALA A 156 -3.07 11.86 -17.13
CA ALA A 156 -3.71 11.32 -18.33
C ALA A 156 -2.82 10.29 -19.02
N GLU A 157 -1.53 10.55 -19.16
CA GLU A 157 -0.55 9.60 -19.70
C GLU A 157 -0.50 8.31 -18.90
N LEU A 158 -0.41 8.40 -17.56
CA LEU A 158 -0.36 7.21 -16.70
C LEU A 158 -1.67 6.43 -16.71
N ARG A 159 -2.82 7.10 -16.88
CA ARG A 159 -4.10 6.41 -17.08
C ARG A 159 -4.09 5.58 -18.36
N GLN A 160 -3.56 6.13 -19.45
CA GLN A 160 -3.51 5.46 -20.76
C GLN A 160 -2.43 4.36 -20.85
N ALA A 161 -1.30 4.54 -20.16
CA ALA A 161 -0.17 3.62 -20.18
C ALA A 161 -0.50 2.21 -19.66
N SER A 162 -1.65 2.00 -18.99
CA SER A 162 -2.09 0.68 -18.53
C SER A 162 -2.48 -0.28 -19.66
N ARG A 163 -2.39 0.13 -20.93
CA ARG A 163 -2.72 -0.72 -22.09
C ARG A 163 -1.53 -1.56 -22.58
N PHE A 164 -0.30 -1.25 -22.17
CA PHE A 164 0.88 -2.04 -22.51
C PHE A 164 1.29 -2.94 -21.34
N GLY A 165 0.76 -4.17 -21.35
CA GLY A 165 1.10 -5.24 -20.41
C GLY A 165 0.51 -5.01 -19.03
N ASP A 166 -0.52 -5.77 -18.66
CA ASP A 166 -0.90 -5.93 -17.26
C ASP A 166 0.37 -6.24 -16.47
N ARG A 167 0.84 -5.29 -15.64
CA ARG A 167 1.97 -5.54 -14.74
C ARG A 167 1.65 -6.84 -14.02
N GLN A 168 2.53 -7.83 -14.08
CA GLN A 168 2.29 -9.09 -13.39
C GLN A 168 2.88 -9.00 -11.98
N ALA A 169 2.08 -9.33 -10.97
CA ALA A 169 2.58 -9.50 -9.61
C ALA A 169 3.74 -10.52 -9.60
N PRO A 170 4.84 -10.26 -8.88
CA PRO A 170 5.99 -11.16 -8.81
C PRO A 170 5.68 -12.35 -7.89
N ILE A 171 4.82 -13.25 -8.36
CA ILE A 171 4.37 -14.44 -7.64
C ILE A 171 4.83 -15.72 -8.33
N ILE A 172 4.93 -16.79 -7.55
CA ILE A 172 5.14 -18.14 -8.04
C ILE A 172 3.84 -18.91 -7.78
N GLU A 173 3.27 -19.47 -8.84
CA GLU A 173 2.14 -20.39 -8.74
C GLU A 173 2.66 -21.82 -8.84
N LEU A 174 2.27 -22.66 -7.87
CA LEU A 174 2.65 -24.07 -7.80
C LEU A 174 1.38 -24.89 -7.59
N SER A 175 1.34 -26.07 -8.21
CA SER A 175 0.25 -27.03 -8.02
C SER A 175 0.76 -28.28 -7.31
N GLY A 176 -0.11 -28.94 -6.53
CA GLY A 176 0.22 -30.20 -5.87
C GLY A 176 1.28 -30.06 -4.77
N VAL A 177 1.33 -28.92 -4.09
CA VAL A 177 2.23 -28.73 -2.93
C VAL A 177 1.87 -29.73 -1.83
N PHE A 178 0.58 -29.89 -1.54
CA PHE A 178 0.03 -30.93 -0.66
C PHE A 178 -0.85 -31.90 -1.46
N GLU A 179 -0.82 -33.17 -1.08
CA GLU A 179 -1.67 -34.22 -1.62
C GLU A 179 -3.12 -34.05 -1.13
N PRO A 180 -4.12 -34.53 -1.89
CA PRO A 180 -5.52 -34.45 -1.50
C PRO A 180 -5.82 -34.97 -0.09
N ALA A 181 -5.16 -36.06 0.32
CA ALA A 181 -5.33 -36.64 1.66
C ALA A 181 -4.84 -35.70 2.77
N LEU A 182 -3.72 -34.99 2.57
CA LEU A 182 -3.22 -34.01 3.54
C LEU A 182 -4.13 -32.78 3.57
N CYS A 183 -4.59 -32.29 2.41
CA CYS A 183 -5.55 -31.19 2.34
C CYS A 183 -6.84 -31.53 3.11
N GLN A 184 -7.39 -32.73 2.92
CA GLN A 184 -8.59 -33.16 3.62
C GLN A 184 -8.39 -33.19 5.14
N ARG A 185 -7.28 -33.75 5.64
CA ARG A 185 -6.99 -33.76 7.09
C ARG A 185 -6.90 -32.35 7.68
N LEU A 186 -6.34 -31.38 6.95
CA LEU A 186 -6.26 -29.99 7.39
C LEU A 186 -7.64 -29.31 7.40
N ILE A 187 -8.50 -29.65 6.45
CA ILE A 187 -9.90 -29.20 6.44
C ILE A 187 -10.67 -29.79 7.63
N ASP A 188 -10.55 -31.11 7.86
CA ASP A 188 -11.22 -31.80 8.97
C ASP A 188 -10.79 -31.24 10.32
N LEU A 189 -9.49 -30.91 10.47
CA LEU A 189 -8.96 -30.26 11.67
C LEU A 189 -9.65 -28.92 11.94
N HIS A 190 -9.80 -28.08 10.91
CA HIS A 190 -10.50 -26.80 11.05
C HIS A 190 -11.99 -26.99 11.36
N GLN A 191 -12.66 -27.95 10.72
CA GLN A 191 -14.08 -28.23 10.97
C GLN A 191 -14.34 -28.74 12.39
N LEU A 192 -13.42 -29.51 12.96
CA LEU A 192 -13.52 -30.02 14.32
C LEU A 192 -13.34 -28.91 15.37
N ASP A 193 -12.38 -28.00 15.16
CA ASP A 193 -12.08 -26.89 16.08
C ASP A 193 -13.03 -25.68 15.87
N GLY A 194 -13.52 -25.49 14.65
CA GLY A 194 -14.29 -24.32 14.20
C GLY A 194 -13.44 -23.07 13.95
N GLY A 195 -12.20 -23.05 14.42
CA GLY A 195 -11.29 -21.91 14.34
C GLY A 195 -11.71 -20.70 15.18
N THR A 196 -10.75 -19.83 15.46
CA THR A 196 -10.97 -18.60 16.24
C THR A 196 -10.86 -17.35 15.37
N GLU A 197 -11.65 -16.31 15.66
CA GLU A 197 -11.55 -15.03 14.95
C GLU A 197 -10.13 -14.47 15.12
N SER A 198 -9.44 -14.29 13.99
CA SER A 198 -8.03 -13.92 13.98
C SER A 198 -7.83 -12.44 13.69
N GLY A 199 -6.92 -11.81 14.44
CA GLY A 199 -6.50 -10.43 14.22
C GLY A 199 -5.36 -10.27 13.20
N PHE A 200 -4.85 -9.05 13.11
CA PHE A 200 -3.63 -8.72 12.37
C PHE A 200 -2.66 -7.93 13.25
N MET A 201 -1.37 -7.96 12.90
CA MET A 201 -0.35 -7.27 13.68
C MET A 201 -0.31 -5.80 13.27
N ARG A 202 -0.36 -4.90 14.25
CA ARG A 202 -0.20 -3.46 14.05
C ARG A 202 0.85 -2.94 15.01
N GLU A 203 1.58 -1.92 14.60
CA GLU A 203 2.46 -1.20 15.51
C GLU A 203 1.74 -0.03 16.18
N ILE A 204 1.67 -0.07 17.51
CA ILE A 204 1.09 0.96 18.39
C ILE A 204 2.15 1.30 19.44
N ASP A 205 2.50 2.58 19.57
CA ASP A 205 3.51 3.09 20.51
C ASP A 205 4.84 2.33 20.45
N GLY A 206 5.30 2.02 19.24
CA GLY A 206 6.57 1.32 18.97
C GLY A 206 6.56 -0.18 19.32
N ARG A 207 5.39 -0.75 19.64
CA ARG A 207 5.20 -2.18 19.94
C ARG A 207 4.29 -2.83 18.92
N THR A 208 4.63 -4.06 18.52
CA THR A 208 3.74 -4.88 17.70
C THR A 208 2.66 -5.52 18.57
N VAL A 209 1.39 -5.19 18.31
CA VAL A 209 0.23 -5.69 19.04
C VAL A 209 -0.77 -6.36 18.09
N LEU A 210 -1.53 -7.32 18.60
CA LEU A 210 -2.63 -7.95 17.86
C LEU A 210 -3.87 -7.04 17.92
N VAL A 211 -4.47 -6.75 16.75
CA VAL A 211 -5.67 -5.92 16.64
C VAL A 211 -6.77 -6.69 15.91
N HIS A 212 -8.02 -6.50 16.35
CA HIS A 212 -9.22 -7.02 15.71
C HIS A 212 -10.02 -5.86 15.11
N ASP A 213 -10.15 -5.85 13.79
CA ASP A 213 -11.02 -4.92 13.05
C ASP A 213 -11.72 -5.69 11.94
N ARG A 214 -13.02 -5.91 12.13
CA ARG A 214 -13.89 -6.64 11.21
C ARG A 214 -14.09 -5.97 9.86
N GLY A 215 -13.75 -4.69 9.71
CA GLY A 215 -13.71 -4.01 8.42
C GLY A 215 -12.42 -4.28 7.65
N HIS A 216 -11.36 -4.70 8.33
CA HIS A 216 -10.04 -4.96 7.74
C HIS A 216 -9.77 -6.47 7.53
N LYS A 217 -10.12 -7.30 8.52
CA LYS A 217 -9.90 -8.75 8.49
C LYS A 217 -11.06 -9.48 9.14
N ARG A 218 -11.56 -10.51 8.45
CA ARG A 218 -12.49 -11.52 8.96
C ARG A 218 -12.04 -12.89 8.47
N ARG A 219 -11.44 -13.67 9.37
CA ARG A 219 -10.92 -15.01 9.09
C ARG A 219 -10.86 -15.83 10.37
N ARG A 220 -11.31 -17.09 10.30
CA ARG A 220 -11.22 -18.05 11.40
C ARG A 220 -9.98 -18.92 11.26
N ASP A 221 -9.05 -18.80 12.19
CA ASP A 221 -7.79 -19.53 12.18
C ASP A 221 -7.84 -20.70 13.17
N CYS A 222 -7.46 -21.88 12.69
CA CYS A 222 -7.14 -23.05 13.51
C CYS A 222 -5.62 -23.24 13.51
N VAL A 223 -4.99 -23.22 14.68
CA VAL A 223 -3.54 -23.43 14.81
C VAL A 223 -3.27 -24.93 14.83
N VAL A 224 -2.38 -25.38 13.94
CA VAL A 224 -1.92 -26.76 13.93
C VAL A 224 -0.90 -26.93 15.07
N VAL A 225 -1.21 -27.80 16.02
CA VAL A 225 -0.36 -28.10 17.18
C VAL A 225 0.22 -29.52 17.15
N ASP A 226 -0.33 -30.40 16.31
CA ASP A 226 0.16 -31.76 16.12
C ASP A 226 1.55 -31.74 15.47
N GLY A 227 2.56 -32.23 16.18
CA GLY A 227 3.95 -32.20 15.73
C GLY A 227 4.23 -33.05 14.49
N GLN A 228 3.50 -34.16 14.29
CA GLN A 228 3.65 -34.99 13.09
C GLN A 228 3.10 -34.27 11.87
N LEU A 229 1.90 -33.67 11.99
CA LEU A 229 1.28 -32.90 10.93
C LEU A 229 2.09 -31.65 10.58
N ILE A 230 2.64 -30.95 11.58
CA ILE A 230 3.57 -29.82 11.36
C ILE A 230 4.80 -30.28 10.56
N ASN A 231 5.42 -31.39 10.94
CA ASN A 231 6.61 -31.90 10.23
C ASN A 231 6.26 -32.30 8.79
N GLU A 232 5.13 -32.96 8.58
CA GLU A 232 4.66 -33.32 7.24
C GLU A 232 4.45 -32.08 6.36
N MET A 233 3.79 -31.03 6.87
CA MET A 233 3.62 -29.75 6.14
C MET A 233 4.98 -29.11 5.83
N ARG A 234 5.90 -29.10 6.81
CA ARG A 234 7.25 -28.54 6.63
C ARG A 234 8.03 -29.26 5.54
N ASP A 235 8.00 -30.59 5.52
CA ASP A 235 8.73 -31.40 4.54
C ASP A 235 8.21 -31.18 3.12
N HIS A 236 6.89 -30.98 2.97
CA HIS A 236 6.27 -30.61 1.70
C HIS A 236 6.73 -29.23 1.22
N ILE A 237 6.65 -28.21 2.07
CA ILE A 237 7.12 -26.85 1.75
C ILE A 237 8.61 -26.85 1.40
N ALA A 238 9.43 -27.56 2.18
CA ALA A 238 10.88 -27.65 1.98
C ALA A 238 11.23 -28.27 0.63
N ARG A 239 10.56 -29.35 0.22
CA ARG A 239 10.87 -30.06 -1.03
C ARG A 239 10.22 -29.42 -2.26
N ARG A 240 9.04 -28.81 -2.13
CA ARG A 240 8.22 -28.38 -3.28
C ARG A 240 8.16 -26.87 -3.48
N VAL A 241 8.40 -26.07 -2.44
CA VAL A 241 8.27 -24.59 -2.52
C VAL A 241 9.62 -23.90 -2.43
N LEU A 242 10.45 -24.23 -1.43
CA LEU A 242 11.71 -23.51 -1.22
C LEU A 242 12.68 -23.52 -2.42
N PRO A 243 12.81 -24.61 -3.21
CA PRO A 243 13.66 -24.59 -4.41
C PRO A 243 13.20 -23.56 -5.44
N HIS A 244 11.89 -23.31 -5.54
CA HIS A 244 11.34 -22.31 -6.45
C HIS A 244 11.60 -20.89 -5.95
N ILE A 245 11.44 -20.64 -4.64
CA ILE A 245 11.80 -19.35 -4.03
C ILE A 245 13.27 -19.03 -4.27
N LYS A 246 14.17 -19.98 -4.01
CA LYS A 246 15.61 -19.79 -4.23
C LYS A 246 15.91 -19.53 -5.71
N ARG A 247 15.30 -20.28 -6.63
CA ARG A 247 15.53 -20.13 -8.07
C ARG A 247 15.07 -18.77 -8.61
N VAL A 248 13.85 -18.35 -8.26
CA VAL A 248 13.21 -17.16 -8.86
C VAL A 248 13.68 -15.88 -8.16
N PHE A 249 13.75 -15.90 -6.83
CA PHE A 249 14.04 -14.69 -6.04
C PHE A 249 15.47 -14.63 -5.50
N GLN A 250 16.30 -15.66 -5.76
CA GLN A 250 17.67 -15.75 -5.25
C GLN A 250 17.72 -15.59 -3.72
N PHE A 251 16.68 -16.07 -3.04
CA PHE A 251 16.49 -15.90 -1.61
C PHE A 251 16.48 -17.25 -0.88
N GLU A 252 17.28 -17.38 0.17
CA GLU A 252 17.30 -18.55 1.03
C GLU A 252 16.39 -18.36 2.26
N ALA A 253 15.19 -18.92 2.20
CA ALA A 253 14.27 -18.91 3.33
C ALA A 253 14.69 -19.96 4.37
N THR A 254 14.99 -19.49 5.59
CA THR A 254 15.51 -20.32 6.68
C THR A 254 14.52 -20.56 7.81
N ARG A 255 13.40 -19.82 7.82
CA ARG A 255 12.40 -19.85 8.88
C ARG A 255 11.01 -19.81 8.29
N MET A 256 10.11 -20.56 8.91
CA MET A 256 8.68 -20.50 8.69
C MET A 256 8.03 -20.26 10.05
N GLU A 257 7.13 -19.30 10.11
CA GLU A 257 6.39 -18.99 11.32
C GLU A 257 4.93 -19.39 11.15
N ARG A 258 4.37 -19.97 12.22
CA ARG A 258 2.97 -20.35 12.38
C ARG A 258 2.49 -21.41 11.38
N TYR A 259 1.83 -22.44 11.90
CA TYR A 259 1.16 -23.47 11.12
C TYR A 259 -0.32 -23.30 11.41
N LEU A 260 -1.08 -22.79 10.44
CA LEU A 260 -2.50 -22.54 10.62
C LEU A 260 -3.30 -22.89 9.37
N VAL A 261 -4.55 -23.27 9.61
CA VAL A 261 -5.59 -23.39 8.59
C VAL A 261 -6.53 -22.22 8.78
N GLY A 262 -6.61 -21.35 7.77
CA GLY A 262 -7.50 -20.19 7.79
C GLY A 262 -8.76 -20.46 6.95
N CYS A 263 -9.92 -20.11 7.49
CA CYS A 263 -11.20 -20.19 6.79
C CYS A 263 -11.81 -18.80 6.62
N TYR A 264 -12.24 -18.51 5.39
CA TYR A 264 -13.03 -17.33 5.04
C TYR A 264 -14.44 -17.81 4.69
N THR A 265 -15.40 -17.54 5.57
CA THR A 265 -16.77 -18.00 5.36
C THR A 265 -17.58 -16.97 4.59
N SER A 266 -18.50 -17.43 3.74
CA SER A 266 -19.41 -16.53 3.02
C SER A 266 -20.39 -15.86 3.98
N GLU A 267 -20.84 -16.55 5.03
CA GLU A 267 -21.77 -16.03 6.04
C GLU A 267 -21.20 -14.79 6.76
N GLU A 268 -19.89 -14.76 7.02
CA GLU A 268 -19.22 -13.64 7.69
C GLU A 268 -18.66 -12.59 6.70
N GLN A 269 -18.84 -12.81 5.39
CA GLN A 269 -18.16 -12.08 4.32
C GLN A 269 -16.65 -12.06 4.57
N GLY A 270 -16.06 -13.24 4.77
CA GLY A 270 -14.66 -13.42 5.11
C GLY A 270 -13.73 -12.71 4.13
N HIS A 271 -12.82 -11.90 4.64
CA HIS A 271 -11.89 -11.13 3.83
C HIS A 271 -10.63 -10.76 4.60
N PHE A 272 -9.60 -10.36 3.87
CA PHE A 272 -8.46 -9.65 4.42
C PHE A 272 -8.04 -8.57 3.43
N ARG A 273 -8.16 -7.30 3.85
CA ARG A 273 -7.83 -6.17 2.98
C ARG A 273 -6.35 -6.16 2.60
N PRO A 274 -5.99 -5.50 1.48
CA PRO A 274 -4.60 -5.34 1.07
C PRO A 274 -3.74 -4.80 2.22
N HIS A 275 -2.61 -5.45 2.45
CA HIS A 275 -1.69 -5.13 3.53
C HIS A 275 -0.26 -5.56 3.15
N ARG A 276 0.71 -5.04 3.89
CA ARG A 276 2.08 -5.56 3.91
C ARG A 276 2.36 -6.18 5.25
N ASP A 277 2.93 -7.38 5.22
CA ASP A 277 3.10 -8.19 6.42
C ASP A 277 4.47 -8.03 7.08
N ASN A 278 5.36 -7.18 6.55
CA ASN A 278 6.72 -6.97 7.06
C ASN A 278 7.00 -5.54 7.55
N THR A 279 5.94 -4.78 7.86
CA THR A 279 6.01 -3.34 8.19
C THR A 279 6.10 -3.04 9.68
N THR A 280 5.94 -4.04 10.55
CA THR A 280 6.08 -3.88 12.01
C THR A 280 7.39 -4.48 12.50
N ARG A 281 7.93 -3.99 13.62
CA ARG A 281 9.16 -4.54 14.22
C ARG A 281 9.13 -6.06 14.41
N GLY A 282 8.01 -6.58 14.94
CA GLY A 282 7.84 -8.02 15.19
C GLY A 282 7.60 -8.87 13.95
N THR A 283 7.41 -8.27 12.77
CA THR A 283 7.20 -8.98 11.50
C THR A 283 8.21 -8.60 10.43
N ALA A 284 9.18 -7.75 10.74
CA ALA A 284 10.18 -7.22 9.81
C ALA A 284 11.06 -8.30 9.17
N HIS A 285 11.14 -9.50 9.75
CA HIS A 285 11.85 -10.66 9.19
C HIS A 285 11.05 -11.40 8.10
N ARG A 286 9.74 -11.17 7.97
CA ARG A 286 8.90 -11.82 6.96
C ARG A 286 9.30 -11.35 5.55
N ARG A 287 9.34 -12.28 4.60
CA ARG A 287 9.74 -12.02 3.20
C ARG A 287 8.74 -12.56 2.19
N PHE A 288 8.20 -13.74 2.47
CA PHE A 288 7.19 -14.40 1.64
C PHE A 288 5.97 -14.74 2.48
N ALA A 289 4.80 -14.59 1.90
CA ALA A 289 3.57 -15.23 2.35
C ALA A 289 3.32 -16.44 1.44
N ILE A 290 2.95 -17.57 2.03
CA ILE A 290 2.53 -18.77 1.30
C ILE A 290 1.08 -19.00 1.67
N SER A 291 0.21 -19.00 0.66
CA SER A 291 -1.18 -19.42 0.77
C SER A 291 -1.33 -20.68 -0.07
N LEU A 292 -1.90 -21.72 0.53
CA LEU A 292 -2.24 -22.97 -0.16
C LEU A 292 -3.74 -23.15 -0.05
N SER A 293 -4.41 -23.28 -1.18
CA SER A 293 -5.82 -23.62 -1.20
C SER A 293 -6.00 -25.12 -0.95
N LEU A 294 -6.83 -25.43 0.05
CA LEU A 294 -7.07 -26.82 0.45
C LEU A 294 -8.26 -27.44 -0.29
N ASN A 295 -9.12 -26.63 -0.90
CA ASN A 295 -10.27 -27.08 -1.70
C ASN A 295 -10.55 -26.10 -2.85
N GLY A 296 -11.37 -26.52 -3.82
CA GLY A 296 -11.84 -25.65 -4.93
C GLY A 296 -13.29 -25.21 -4.79
N GLY A 297 -13.90 -25.39 -3.62
CA GLY A 297 -15.34 -25.24 -3.39
C GLY A 297 -15.76 -23.83 -3.00
N PHE A 298 -15.16 -22.80 -3.60
CA PHE A 298 -15.41 -21.41 -3.25
C PHE A 298 -15.67 -20.55 -4.48
N GLU A 299 -16.51 -19.53 -4.33
CA GLU A 299 -16.76 -18.48 -5.31
C GLU A 299 -16.23 -17.15 -4.74
N GLY A 300 -15.31 -16.49 -5.46
CA GLY A 300 -14.54 -15.35 -4.92
C GLY A 300 -13.27 -15.78 -4.17
N GLY A 301 -12.79 -14.98 -3.22
CA GLY A 301 -11.62 -15.34 -2.38
C GLY A 301 -10.24 -15.32 -3.06
N GLU A 302 -10.17 -14.85 -4.31
CA GLU A 302 -8.95 -14.70 -5.08
C GLU A 302 -8.02 -13.63 -4.47
N GLY A 303 -6.71 -13.85 -4.60
CA GLY A 303 -5.69 -12.89 -4.16
C GLY A 303 -5.54 -11.75 -5.17
N GLY A 304 -5.60 -10.50 -4.68
CA GLY A 304 -5.30 -9.30 -5.46
C GLY A 304 -3.99 -8.64 -5.03
N PHE A 305 -3.15 -8.25 -5.99
CA PHE A 305 -1.88 -7.56 -5.73
C PHE A 305 -1.96 -6.11 -6.22
N PRO A 306 -2.02 -5.12 -5.31
CA PRO A 306 -1.99 -3.71 -5.70
C PRO A 306 -0.76 -3.39 -6.56
N GLY A 307 -0.99 -2.86 -7.78
CA GLY A 307 0.08 -2.53 -8.73
C GLY A 307 0.60 -3.68 -9.60
N GLY A 308 0.16 -4.92 -9.33
CA GLY A 308 0.54 -6.15 -10.04
C GLY A 308 -0.54 -6.71 -10.98
N GLY A 309 -1.39 -5.83 -11.53
CA GLY A 309 -2.41 -6.17 -12.53
C GLY A 309 -3.70 -6.72 -11.93
N ALA A 310 -4.82 -6.57 -12.65
CA ALA A 310 -6.17 -6.92 -12.18
C ALA A 310 -6.50 -8.43 -12.24
N ARG A 311 -5.49 -9.30 -12.39
CA ARG A 311 -5.75 -10.75 -12.34
C ARG A 311 -5.84 -11.15 -10.88
N ALA A 312 -7.07 -11.13 -10.38
CA ALA A 312 -7.48 -11.97 -9.27
C ALA A 312 -7.09 -13.40 -9.65
N ARG A 313 -6.22 -14.01 -8.86
CA ARG A 313 -5.82 -15.40 -9.06
C ARG A 313 -6.47 -16.23 -7.97
N PRO A 314 -7.01 -17.41 -8.29
CA PRO A 314 -7.34 -18.38 -7.27
C PRO A 314 -6.13 -18.46 -6.34
N ALA A 315 -6.32 -18.40 -5.03
CA ALA A 315 -5.26 -18.89 -4.16
C ALA A 315 -5.00 -20.33 -4.63
N PRO A 316 -3.81 -20.67 -5.17
CA PRO A 316 -3.58 -21.99 -5.74
C PRO A 316 -3.52 -23.06 -4.65
#